data_AF-A0A1H1CV34-F1
#
_entry.id   AF-A0A1H1CV34-F1
#
_cell.length_a   1.000
_cell.length_b   1.000
_cell.length_c   1.000
_cell.angle_alpha   90.00
_cell.angle_beta   90.00
_cell.angle_gamma   90.00
#
_symmetry.space_group_name_H-M   'P 1'
#
loop_
_entity.id
_entity.type
_entity.pdbx_description
1 polymer ?
#
loop_
_entity_poly.entity_id
_entity_poly.type
_entity_poly.pdbx_seq_one_letter_code
_entity_poly.pdbx_strand_id
1 'polypeptide(L)'
;MTTPDHDDTPTAKPSFRDTVTAGLVQKALEPVLRAVREEVASARQEIGDRVSGAKAGLVLTGVGVGFALTTLVALAGFAVALLALVLPVWAAAGITFGVFAIVTAVLLAVGIRGIRRGVPPVPKDTIHAAKERVTSSGDTAVGR
;
A
#
# COMPACT_ATOMS: atom_id res chain seq x y z
N MET A 1 18.64 -55.42 30.85
CA MET A 1 17.42 -54.62 30.77
C MET A 1 17.63 -53.59 29.67
N THR A 2 16.78 -53.63 28.64
CA THR A 2 16.54 -52.63 27.56
C THR A 2 17.63 -52.25 26.53
N THR A 3 17.24 -52.41 25.27
CA THR A 3 17.74 -51.96 23.94
C THR A 3 17.74 -50.42 23.76
N PRO A 4 18.02 -49.85 22.56
CA PRO A 4 19.29 -49.48 21.88
C PRO A 4 19.51 -47.94 21.78
N ASP A 5 20.62 -47.44 21.21
CA ASP A 5 20.55 -46.21 20.39
C ASP A 5 21.66 -46.13 19.33
N HIS A 6 21.26 -45.62 18.17
CA HIS A 6 21.99 -45.48 16.93
C HIS A 6 22.67 -44.11 16.91
N ASP A 7 23.96 -44.02 16.60
CA ASP A 7 24.51 -42.78 16.07
C ASP A 7 25.61 -43.11 15.07
N ASP A 8 25.16 -43.52 13.89
CA ASP A 8 25.95 -43.42 12.67
C ASP A 8 26.27 -41.95 12.41
N THR A 9 27.52 -41.54 12.64
CA THR A 9 28.06 -40.34 12.01
C THR A 9 28.91 -40.75 10.80
N PRO A 10 28.33 -40.90 9.60
CA PRO A 10 29.13 -40.98 8.39
C PRO A 10 29.72 -39.58 8.14
N THR A 11 31.02 -39.45 8.42
CA THR A 11 31.85 -38.35 7.92
C THR A 11 32.02 -38.49 6.40
N ALA A 12 30.95 -38.28 5.66
CA ALA A 12 30.98 -38.26 4.20
C ALA A 12 31.70 -36.99 3.74
N LYS A 13 32.92 -37.14 3.21
CA LYS A 13 33.61 -36.07 2.49
C LYS A 13 32.74 -35.65 1.29
N PRO A 14 32.54 -34.35 1.04
CA PRO A 14 31.77 -33.89 -0.09
C PRO A 14 32.37 -34.46 -1.38
N SER A 15 31.56 -35.19 -2.13
CA SER A 15 31.97 -35.81 -3.38
C SER A 15 32.20 -34.73 -4.42
N PHE A 16 33.23 -34.87 -5.27
CA PHE A 16 33.54 -33.93 -6.35
C PHE A 16 32.33 -33.60 -7.23
N ARG A 17 31.41 -34.56 -7.39
CA ARG A 17 30.16 -34.35 -8.13
C ARG A 17 29.26 -33.32 -7.46
N ASP A 18 29.20 -33.28 -6.13
CA ASP A 18 28.41 -32.32 -5.35
C ASP A 18 28.99 -30.91 -5.50
N THR A 19 30.31 -30.78 -5.57
CA THR A 19 30.99 -29.50 -5.80
C THR A 19 30.76 -28.97 -7.21
N VAL A 20 30.74 -29.86 -8.22
CA VAL A 20 30.50 -29.50 -9.62
C VAL A 20 29.02 -29.18 -9.85
N THR A 21 28.08 -29.95 -9.30
CA THR A 21 26.64 -29.63 -9.37
C THR A 21 26.31 -28.34 -8.62
N ALA A 22 26.90 -28.10 -7.44
CA ALA A 22 26.77 -26.83 -6.74
C ALA A 22 27.32 -25.66 -7.58
N GLY A 23 28.47 -25.83 -8.24
CA GLY A 23 29.06 -24.80 -9.11
C GLY A 23 28.21 -24.45 -10.33
N LEU A 24 27.52 -25.43 -10.94
CA LEU A 24 26.62 -25.20 -12.08
C LEU A 24 25.32 -24.52 -11.66
N VAL A 25 24.74 -24.92 -10.52
CA VAL A 25 23.56 -24.27 -9.95
C VAL A 25 23.86 -22.81 -9.63
N GLN A 26 25.03 -22.53 -9.05
CA GLN A 26 25.44 -21.18 -8.72
C GLN A 26 25.63 -20.31 -9.98
N LYS A 27 26.23 -20.86 -11.03
CA LYS A 27 26.45 -20.15 -12.30
C LYS A 27 25.15 -19.92 -13.09
N ALA A 28 24.14 -20.77 -12.94
CA ALA A 28 22.81 -20.61 -13.53
C ALA A 28 21.91 -19.63 -12.76
N LEU A 29 22.13 -19.49 -11.44
CA LEU A 29 21.39 -18.53 -10.60
C LEU A 29 21.94 -17.12 -10.67
N GLU A 30 23.22 -16.95 -10.97
CA GLU A 30 23.88 -15.64 -11.04
C GLU A 30 23.24 -14.65 -12.04
N PRO A 31 22.82 -15.04 -13.26
CA PRO A 31 22.09 -14.16 -14.18
C PRO A 31 20.70 -13.77 -13.66
N VAL A 32 19.99 -14.72 -13.03
CA VAL A 32 18.65 -14.48 -12.46
C VAL A 32 18.73 -13.51 -11.30
N LEU A 33 19.71 -13.70 -10.39
CA LEU A 33 19.98 -12.79 -9.28
C LEU A 33 20.35 -11.39 -9.77
N ARG A 34 21.09 -11.29 -10.88
CA ARG A 34 21.44 -10.01 -11.50
C ARG A 34 20.22 -9.30 -12.08
N ALA A 35 19.38 -10.02 -12.84
CA ALA A 35 18.15 -9.47 -13.41
C ALA A 35 17.18 -8.98 -12.33
N VAL A 36 16.99 -9.76 -11.26
CA VAL A 36 16.15 -9.35 -10.12
C VAL A 36 16.70 -8.10 -9.45
N ARG A 37 18.03 -7.98 -9.28
CA ARG A 37 18.64 -6.79 -8.69
C ARG A 37 18.45 -5.54 -9.56
N GLU A 38 18.56 -5.67 -10.88
CA GLU A 38 18.31 -4.57 -11.81
C GLU A 38 16.85 -4.11 -11.78
N GLU A 39 15.90 -5.06 -11.80
CA GLU A 39 14.47 -4.75 -11.73
C GLU A 39 14.11 -4.06 -10.39
N VAL A 40 14.68 -4.55 -9.28
CA VAL A 40 14.50 -3.92 -7.96
C VAL A 40 15.13 -2.53 -7.90
N ALA A 41 16.29 -2.33 -8.53
CA ALA A 41 16.94 -1.02 -8.59
C ALA A 41 16.10 -0.02 -9.40
N SER A 42 15.58 -0.46 -10.56
CA SER A 42 14.67 0.33 -11.41
C SER A 42 13.38 0.69 -10.67
N ALA A 43 12.72 -0.31 -10.06
CA ALA A 43 11.51 -0.09 -9.27
C ALA A 43 11.75 0.86 -8.08
N ARG A 44 12.90 0.75 -7.40
CA ARG A 44 13.28 1.67 -6.32
C ARG A 44 13.44 3.10 -6.80
N GLN A 45 14.03 3.30 -7.98
CA GLN A 45 14.20 4.62 -8.57
C GLN A 45 12.84 5.22 -8.93
N GLU A 46 11.97 4.47 -9.61
CA GLU A 46 10.65 4.94 -10.00
C GLU A 46 9.75 5.23 -8.78
N ILE A 47 9.78 4.37 -7.76
CA ILE A 47 9.07 4.61 -6.49
C ILE A 47 9.65 5.86 -5.80
N GLY A 48 10.96 6.03 -5.79
CA GLY A 48 11.63 7.20 -5.21
C GLY A 48 11.21 8.52 -5.88
N ASP A 49 11.11 8.54 -7.20
CA ASP A 49 10.68 9.71 -7.97
C ASP A 49 9.20 10.04 -7.71
N ARG A 50 8.34 9.02 -7.65
CA ARG A 50 6.91 9.21 -7.30
C ARG A 50 6.73 9.72 -5.87
N VAL A 51 7.49 9.19 -4.91
CA VAL A 51 7.43 9.57 -3.49
C VAL A 51 7.99 10.98 -3.27
N SER A 52 9.12 11.31 -3.91
CA SER A 52 9.75 12.62 -3.76
C SER A 52 8.88 13.74 -4.35
N GLY A 53 8.25 13.51 -5.51
CA GLY A 53 7.27 14.43 -6.10
C GLY A 53 6.03 14.63 -5.21
N ALA A 54 5.58 13.59 -4.51
CA ALA A 54 4.43 13.68 -3.60
C ALA A 54 4.75 14.32 -2.24
N LYS A 55 6.03 14.35 -1.82
CA LYS A 55 6.43 14.77 -0.46
C LYS A 55 6.04 16.21 -0.14
N ALA A 56 6.30 17.15 -1.04
CA ALA A 56 5.94 18.56 -0.84
C ALA A 56 4.41 18.74 -0.80
N GLY A 57 3.70 18.04 -1.67
CA GLY A 57 2.23 18.04 -1.69
C GLY A 57 1.63 17.51 -0.39
N LEU A 58 2.17 16.43 0.17
CA LEU A 58 1.69 15.85 1.42
C LEU A 58 1.95 16.77 2.62
N VAL A 59 3.11 17.41 2.70
CA VAL A 59 3.44 18.38 3.76
C VAL A 59 2.51 19.58 3.70
N LEU A 60 2.34 20.19 2.53
CA LEU A 60 1.47 21.36 2.36
C LEU A 60 0.01 21.00 2.64
N THR A 61 -0.44 19.83 2.20
CA THR A 61 -1.78 19.32 2.50
C THR A 61 -1.96 19.13 4.01
N GLY A 62 -0.96 18.57 4.71
CA GLY A 62 -0.99 18.42 6.16
C GLY A 62 -1.12 19.75 6.90
N VAL A 63 -0.34 20.77 6.51
CA VAL A 63 -0.43 22.12 7.06
C VAL A 63 -1.80 22.75 6.76
N GLY A 64 -2.29 22.59 5.52
CA GLY A 64 -3.60 23.08 5.11
C GLY A 64 -4.74 22.47 5.93
N VAL A 65 -4.70 21.16 6.19
CA VAL A 65 -5.66 20.46 7.05
C VAL A 65 -5.57 21.00 8.49
N GLY A 66 -4.37 21.21 9.02
CA GLY A 66 -4.18 21.79 10.35
C GLY A 66 -4.80 23.18 10.49
N PHE A 67 -4.56 24.07 9.51
CA PHE A 67 -5.17 25.40 9.46
C PHE A 67 -6.70 25.32 9.30
N ALA A 68 -7.20 24.41 8.47
CA ALA A 68 -8.63 24.21 8.28
C ALA A 68 -9.31 23.80 9.60
N LEU A 69 -8.73 22.85 10.34
CA LEU A 69 -9.24 22.42 11.66
C LEU A 69 -9.20 23.55 12.68
N THR A 70 -8.10 24.31 12.72
CA THR A 70 -7.93 25.43 13.65
C THR A 70 -8.96 26.53 13.37
N THR A 71 -9.16 26.87 12.10
CA THR A 71 -10.17 27.83 11.65
C THR A 71 -11.58 27.35 11.99
N LEU A 72 -11.86 26.05 11.85
CA LEU A 72 -13.16 25.47 12.19
C LEU A 72 -13.48 25.61 13.68
N VAL A 73 -12.50 25.36 14.55
CA VAL A 73 -12.66 25.55 16.01
C VAL A 73 -12.88 27.02 16.36
N ALA A 74 -12.09 27.92 15.77
CA ALA A 74 -12.26 29.36 15.97
C ALA A 74 -13.64 29.84 15.49
N LEU A 75 -14.12 29.36 14.34
CA LEU A 75 -15.43 29.68 13.79
C LEU A 75 -16.57 29.16 14.68
N ALA A 76 -16.43 27.95 15.23
CA ALA A 76 -17.39 27.42 16.19
C ALA A 76 -17.47 28.29 17.44
N GLY A 77 -16.32 28.68 18.01
CA GLY A 77 -16.26 29.59 19.16
C GLY A 77 -16.89 30.95 18.85
N PHE A 78 -16.60 31.52 17.68
CA PHE A 78 -17.20 32.76 17.21
C PHE A 78 -18.72 32.67 17.07
N ALA A 79 -19.24 31.60 16.49
CA ALA A 79 -20.68 31.37 16.37
C ALA A 79 -21.35 31.25 17.75
N VAL A 80 -20.74 30.54 18.69
CA VAL A 80 -21.23 30.48 20.08
C VAL A 80 -21.24 31.87 20.72
N ALA A 81 -20.18 32.67 20.55
CA ALA A 81 -20.10 34.02 21.10
C ALA A 81 -21.20 34.93 20.54
N LEU A 82 -21.48 34.86 19.24
CA LEU A 82 -22.58 35.61 18.62
C LEU A 82 -23.96 35.19 19.15
N LEU A 83 -24.23 33.89 19.24
CA LEU A 83 -25.50 33.39 19.76
C LEU A 83 -25.68 33.69 21.25
N ALA A 84 -24.59 33.72 22.02
CA ALA A 84 -24.60 34.05 23.43
C ALA A 84 -25.01 35.51 23.72
N LEU A 85 -25.06 36.39 22.72
CA LEU A 85 -25.61 37.74 22.86
C LEU A 85 -27.13 37.75 23.11
N VAL A 86 -27.84 36.69 22.70
CA VAL A 86 -29.30 36.60 22.75
C VAL A 86 -29.82 35.34 23.43
N LEU A 87 -28.97 34.33 23.66
CA LEU A 87 -29.31 33.04 24.27
C LEU A 87 -28.33 32.70 25.41
N PRO A 88 -28.73 31.87 26.38
CA PRO A 88 -27.79 31.36 27.37
C PRO A 88 -26.71 30.48 26.70
N VAL A 89 -25.51 30.48 27.28
CA VAL A 89 -24.30 29.88 26.66
C VAL A 89 -24.47 28.39 26.32
N TRP A 90 -25.21 27.64 27.13
CA TRP A 90 -25.45 26.21 26.90
C TRP A 90 -26.29 25.97 25.64
N ALA A 91 -27.30 26.82 25.39
CA ALA A 91 -28.15 26.73 24.21
C ALA A 91 -27.39 27.16 22.95
N ALA A 92 -26.61 28.25 23.04
CA ALA A 92 -25.72 28.69 21.98
C ALA A 92 -24.70 27.60 21.58
N ALA A 93 -24.04 26.99 22.57
CA ALA A 93 -23.11 25.89 22.35
C ALA A 93 -23.79 24.66 21.72
N GLY A 94 -24.96 24.28 22.22
CA GLY A 94 -25.74 23.15 21.69
C GLY A 94 -26.17 23.35 20.23
N ILE A 95 -26.66 24.54 19.88
CA ILE A 95 -27.07 24.87 18.51
C ILE A 95 -25.86 24.83 17.57
N THR A 96 -24.77 25.52 17.92
CA THR A 96 -23.56 25.54 17.10
C THR A 96 -23.01 24.12 16.90
N PHE A 97 -22.93 23.33 17.97
CA PHE A 97 -22.49 21.93 17.88
C PHE A 97 -23.40 21.10 16.96
N GLY A 98 -24.72 21.21 17.09
CA GLY A 98 -25.68 20.50 16.25
C GLY A 98 -25.52 20.83 14.76
N VAL A 99 -25.35 22.11 14.42
CA VAL A 99 -25.12 22.56 13.04
C VAL A 99 -23.82 21.97 12.49
N PHE A 100 -22.72 22.09 13.23
CA PHE A 100 -21.42 21.56 12.79
C PHE A 100 -21.42 20.03 12.68
N ALA A 101 -22.14 19.33 13.56
CA ALA A 101 -22.29 17.88 13.49
C ALA A 101 -23.03 17.44 12.20
N ILE A 102 -24.11 18.14 11.83
CA ILE A 102 -24.84 17.86 10.58
C ILE A 102 -23.93 18.11 9.37
N VAL A 103 -23.25 19.25 9.31
CA VAL A 103 -22.31 19.57 8.22
C VAL A 103 -21.22 18.51 8.12
N THR A 104 -20.65 18.10 9.25
CA THR A 104 -19.62 17.06 9.31
C THR A 104 -20.15 15.72 8.80
N ALA A 105 -21.36 15.31 9.21
CA ALA A 105 -21.98 14.07 8.76
C ALA A 105 -22.19 14.07 7.23
N VAL A 106 -22.65 15.19 6.66
CA VAL A 106 -22.84 15.34 5.21
C VAL A 106 -21.50 15.28 4.47
N LEU A 107 -20.49 16.04 4.94
CA LEU A 107 -19.16 16.03 4.33
C LEU A 107 -18.52 14.64 4.36
N LEU A 108 -18.62 13.92 5.47
CA LEU A 108 -18.14 12.54 5.59
C LEU A 108 -18.89 11.60 4.63
N ALA A 109 -20.21 11.69 4.55
CA ALA A 109 -21.00 10.87 3.63
C ALA A 109 -20.62 11.11 2.16
N VAL A 110 -20.45 12.38 1.77
CA VAL A 110 -20.01 12.76 0.42
C VAL A 110 -18.58 12.28 0.16
N GLY A 111 -17.66 12.49 1.11
CA GLY A 111 -16.27 12.07 1.01
C GLY A 111 -16.13 10.55 0.83
N ILE A 112 -16.80 9.76 1.68
CA ILE A 112 -16.86 8.30 1.57
C ILE A 112 -17.41 7.89 0.20
N ARG A 113 -18.46 8.56 -0.28
CA ARG A 113 -19.06 8.24 -1.58
C ARG A 113 -18.16 8.64 -2.76
N GLY A 114 -17.35 9.69 -2.61
CA GLY A 114 -16.31 10.06 -3.57
C GLY A 114 -15.21 9.01 -3.67
N ILE A 115 -14.67 8.57 -2.52
CA ILE A 115 -13.65 7.51 -2.47
C ILE A 115 -14.16 6.22 -3.11
N ARG A 116 -15.39 5.81 -2.79
CA ARG A 116 -16.01 4.60 -3.37
C ARG A 116 -16.22 4.68 -4.90
N ARG A 117 -16.27 5.89 -5.48
CA ARG A 117 -16.40 6.08 -6.93
C ARG A 117 -15.05 6.26 -7.63
N GLY A 118 -14.05 6.80 -6.94
CA GLY A 118 -12.73 7.12 -7.47
C GLY A 118 -11.74 5.96 -7.48
N VAL A 119 -12.01 4.86 -6.75
CA VAL A 119 -11.25 3.61 -6.90
C VAL A 119 -11.85 2.84 -8.08
N PRO A 120 -11.16 2.74 -9.23
CA PRO A 120 -11.65 1.91 -10.32
C PRO A 120 -11.80 0.48 -9.77
N PRO A 121 -12.94 -0.20 -9.99
CA PRO A 121 -12.98 -1.64 -9.75
C PRO A 121 -11.80 -2.24 -10.53
N VAL A 122 -10.89 -2.93 -9.83
CA VAL A 122 -9.72 -3.59 -10.41
C VAL A 122 -10.10 -4.14 -11.80
N PRO A 123 -9.46 -3.68 -12.90
CA PRO A 123 -9.87 -4.06 -14.24
C PRO A 123 -9.86 -5.58 -14.35
N LYS A 124 -11.05 -6.17 -14.45
CA LYS A 124 -11.23 -7.62 -14.62
C LYS A 124 -10.52 -8.10 -15.89
N ASP A 125 -10.30 -7.19 -16.83
CA ASP A 125 -9.63 -7.40 -18.11
C ASP A 125 -8.15 -7.78 -17.94
N THR A 126 -7.49 -7.37 -16.85
CA THR A 126 -6.09 -7.77 -16.58
C THR A 126 -5.95 -9.28 -16.30
N ILE A 127 -7.00 -9.91 -15.78
CA ILE A 127 -7.02 -11.35 -15.53
C ILE A 127 -7.24 -12.12 -16.85
N HIS A 128 -8.06 -11.58 -17.75
CA HIS A 128 -8.30 -12.17 -19.07
C HIS A 128 -7.07 -12.07 -19.98
N ALA A 129 -6.38 -10.92 -20.00
CA ALA A 129 -5.16 -10.73 -20.80
C ALA A 129 -3.99 -11.63 -20.35
N ALA A 130 -3.91 -11.98 -19.06
CA ALA A 130 -2.94 -12.96 -18.55
C ALA A 130 -3.29 -14.39 -18.98
N LYS A 131 -4.59 -14.75 -18.98
CA LYS A 131 -5.06 -16.07 -19.41
C LYS A 131 -4.85 -16.30 -20.92
N GLU A 132 -5.02 -15.27 -21.72
CA GLU A 132 -4.90 -15.33 -23.18
C GLU A 132 -3.44 -15.51 -23.66
N ARG A 133 -2.47 -14.95 -22.92
CA ARG A 133 -1.03 -15.17 -23.18
C ARG A 133 -0.59 -16.61 -22.91
N VAL A 134 -1.13 -17.25 -21.87
CA VAL A 134 -0.82 -18.65 -21.55
C VAL A 134 -1.40 -19.60 -22.59
N THR A 135 -2.56 -19.28 -23.17
CA THR A 135 -3.16 -20.10 -24.24
C THR A 135 -2.49 -19.89 -25.59
N SER A 136 -2.01 -18.67 -25.90
CA SER A 136 -1.38 -18.39 -27.20
C SER A 136 0.05 -18.94 -27.33
N SER A 137 0.81 -19.12 -26.24
CA SER A 137 2.15 -19.72 -26.29
C SER A 137 2.15 -21.24 -26.42
N GLY A 138 0.99 -21.90 -26.31
CA GLY A 138 0.86 -23.36 -26.52
C GLY A 138 0.85 -23.78 -27.99
N ASP A 139 0.54 -22.86 -28.91
CA ASP A 139 0.28 -23.19 -30.32
C ASP A 139 1.54 -23.13 -31.22
N THR A 140 2.63 -22.54 -30.73
CA THR A 140 3.88 -22.39 -31.50
C THR A 140 4.86 -23.56 -31.35
N ALA A 141 4.54 -24.60 -30.59
CA ALA A 141 5.45 -25.72 -30.30
C ALA A 141 5.15 -27.03 -31.06
N VAL A 142 4.07 -27.10 -31.85
CA VAL A 142 3.63 -28.34 -32.54
C VAL A 142 3.84 -28.29 -34.07
N GLY A 143 4.44 -27.21 -34.59
CA GLY A 143 4.50 -26.94 -36.03
C GLY A 143 5.88 -26.62 -36.60
N ARG A 144 6.91 -27.44 -36.33
CA ARG A 144 7.98 -27.71 -37.31
C ARG A 144 8.85 -28.89 -36.93
#